data_AF-A0A9W5XY46-F1
#
_entry.id   AF-A0A9W5XY46-F1
#
_cell.length_a   1.000
_cell.length_b   1.000
_cell.length_c   1.000
_cell.angle_alpha   90.00
_cell.angle_beta   90.00
_cell.angle_gamma   90.00
#
_symmetry.space_group_name_H-M   'P 1'
#
loop_
_entity.id
_entity.type
_entity.pdbx_description
1 polymer ?
#
loop_
_entity_poly.entity_id
_entity_poly.type
_entity_poly.pdbx_seq_one_letter_code
_entity_poly.pdbx_strand_id
1 'polypeptide(L)'
;MFCKNCGNQIIEGDKFCGACGQPVDNPSGNSIRIKSEIGGEIVNSIKTYFTKPLSFFSEFKEKDVLRPSIVLLVVLPIIYGVFNILYTSAVINSIVNMIGKLPQLLSKTGMLSKAEATLAQASLMQSSEVTASKSMLHSLISNKDIFIKGVIQLLLIIILTGVVLLILNAVVLKNKIKKEDVLFIVTASYIPMVLSVAAASLVTLISISFGLFILASGYILSFITLYSGIRQLSEETNDKTFMLMIFLFLIISALLSICVTKYIEASFVQIKGIMDPIKDFL
;
A
#
# COMPACT_ATOMS: atom_id res chain seq x y z
N MET A 1 32.08 44.33 3.15
CA MET A 1 31.87 43.70 1.81
C MET A 1 30.38 43.64 1.49
N PHE A 2 29.95 43.46 0.25
CA PHE A 2 28.52 43.34 -0.10
C PHE A 2 28.16 41.90 -0.50
N CYS A 3 26.98 41.43 -0.11
CA CYS A 3 26.49 40.10 -0.43
C CYS A 3 26.26 39.96 -1.94
N LYS A 4 26.88 38.95 -2.57
CA LYS A 4 26.72 38.68 -4.00
C LYS A 4 25.31 38.27 -4.42
N ASN A 5 24.48 37.82 -3.47
CA ASN A 5 23.12 37.37 -3.76
C ASN A 5 22.09 38.50 -3.63
N CYS A 6 22.11 39.27 -2.54
CA CYS A 6 21.09 40.28 -2.26
C CYS A 6 21.62 41.72 -2.22
N GLY A 7 22.91 41.94 -2.45
CA GLY A 7 23.53 43.28 -2.48
C GLY A 7 23.70 43.96 -1.11
N ASN A 8 23.27 43.33 -0.02
CA ASN A 8 23.31 43.97 1.29
C ASN A 8 24.73 44.02 1.88
N GLN A 9 25.03 45.04 2.68
CA GLN A 9 26.34 45.17 3.31
C GLN A 9 26.52 44.09 4.38
N ILE A 10 27.63 43.37 4.31
CA ILE A 10 28.05 42.35 5.27
C ILE A 10 29.10 42.97 6.19
N ILE A 11 28.90 42.81 7.50
CA ILE A 11 29.80 43.25 8.56
C ILE A 11 31.06 42.36 8.53
N GLU A 12 32.24 42.95 8.70
CA GLU A 12 33.49 42.20 8.68
C GLU A 12 33.54 41.18 9.82
N GLY A 13 33.84 39.92 9.48
CA GLY A 13 33.84 38.78 10.42
C GLY A 13 32.59 37.90 10.36
N ASP A 14 31.52 38.33 9.68
CA ASP A 14 30.31 37.53 9.54
C ASP A 14 30.48 36.37 8.54
N LYS A 15 30.12 35.16 8.98
CA LYS A 15 30.13 33.96 8.14
C LYS A 15 28.95 33.89 7.17
N PHE A 16 27.87 34.63 7.45
CA PHE A 16 26.61 34.64 6.69
C PHE A 16 26.07 36.06 6.51
N CYS A 17 25.37 36.33 5.42
CA CYS A 17 24.67 37.60 5.21
C CYS A 17 23.47 37.71 6.18
N GLY A 18 23.48 38.72 7.06
CA GLY A 18 22.40 38.95 8.03
C GLY A 18 21.00 39.22 7.43
N ALA A 19 20.91 39.54 6.13
CA ALA A 19 19.63 39.79 5.46
C ALA A 19 19.06 38.59 4.69
N CYS A 20 19.89 37.75 4.06
CA CYS A 20 19.41 36.62 3.25
C CYS A 20 19.90 35.25 3.72
N GLY A 21 20.76 35.20 4.75
CA GLY A 21 21.29 33.98 5.34
C GLY A 21 22.37 33.26 4.53
N GLN A 22 22.84 33.83 3.41
CA GLN A 22 23.80 33.15 2.54
C GLN A 22 25.26 33.25 3.06
N PRO A 23 26.03 32.15 3.06
CA PRO A 23 27.42 32.16 3.51
C PRO A 23 28.32 33.02 2.62
N VAL A 24 29.32 33.64 3.23
CA VAL A 24 30.14 34.69 2.62
C VAL A 24 31.41 34.14 1.93
N ASP A 25 31.93 33.02 2.44
CA ASP A 25 33.26 32.48 2.07
C ASP A 25 33.25 31.37 1.00
N ASN A 26 32.17 31.17 0.25
CA ASN A 26 32.18 30.20 -0.86
C ASN A 26 32.21 30.88 -2.23
N PRO A 27 33.39 31.01 -2.88
CA PRO A 27 33.46 31.26 -4.31
C PRO A 27 32.95 30.00 -5.03
N SER A 28 32.06 30.17 -6.00
CA SER A 28 31.35 29.09 -6.70
C SER A 28 30.56 28.17 -5.77
N GLY A 29 29.36 28.63 -5.40
CA GLY A 29 28.30 27.74 -4.95
C GLY A 29 27.99 26.70 -6.03
N ASN A 30 28.69 25.56 -5.98
CA ASN A 30 28.00 24.29 -6.05
C ASN A 30 27.08 24.25 -4.82
N SER A 31 25.98 25.00 -4.89
CA SER A 31 24.73 24.48 -4.35
C SER A 31 24.70 23.05 -4.86
N ILE A 32 24.70 22.08 -3.97
CA ILE A 32 24.29 20.73 -4.34
C ILE A 32 22.87 20.95 -4.85
N ARG A 33 22.73 21.21 -6.15
CA ARG A 33 21.53 20.94 -6.90
C ARG A 33 21.47 19.43 -6.77
N ILE A 34 20.82 18.96 -5.71
CA ILE A 34 20.04 17.73 -5.80
C ILE A 34 19.00 18.07 -6.85
N LYS A 35 19.45 18.01 -8.10
CA LYS A 35 18.63 18.23 -9.27
C LYS A 35 17.54 17.18 -9.08
N SER A 36 16.31 17.63 -9.10
CA SER A 36 15.09 16.84 -8.94
C SER A 36 14.89 15.81 -10.07
N GLU A 37 15.97 15.31 -10.68
CA GLU A 37 15.98 14.25 -11.70
C GLU A 37 15.29 12.99 -11.17
N ILE A 38 15.52 12.63 -9.90
CA ILE A 38 14.82 11.51 -9.26
C ILE A 38 13.30 11.75 -9.24
N GLY A 39 12.86 12.97 -8.92
CA GLY A 39 11.43 13.31 -8.88
C GLY A 39 10.78 13.31 -10.27
N GLY A 40 11.45 13.88 -11.27
CA GLY A 40 10.93 13.94 -12.64
C GLY A 40 10.80 12.56 -13.29
N GLU A 41 11.80 11.69 -13.09
CA GLU A 41 11.83 10.35 -13.67
C GLU A 41 10.76 9.43 -13.05
N ILE A 42 10.53 9.53 -11.73
CA ILE A 42 9.47 8.80 -11.02
C ILE A 42 8.09 9.29 -11.48
N VAL A 43 7.86 10.61 -11.50
CA VAL A 43 6.56 11.19 -11.92
C VAL A 43 6.24 10.79 -13.35
N ASN A 44 7.23 10.80 -14.25
CA ASN A 44 7.01 10.40 -15.62
C ASN A 44 6.73 8.89 -15.74
N SER A 45 7.43 8.06 -14.98
CA SER A 45 7.19 6.60 -14.93
C SER A 45 5.78 6.28 -14.43
N ILE A 46 5.35 6.94 -13.36
CA ILE A 46 3.98 6.80 -12.82
C ILE A 46 2.96 7.28 -13.85
N LYS A 47 3.18 8.44 -14.48
CA LYS A 47 2.29 8.96 -15.53
C LYS A 47 2.18 7.99 -16.71
N THR A 48 3.30 7.46 -17.20
CA THR A 48 3.32 6.44 -18.26
C THR A 48 2.51 5.22 -17.84
N TYR A 49 2.72 4.72 -16.62
CA TYR A 49 1.97 3.58 -16.08
C TYR A 49 0.45 3.80 -16.15
N PHE A 50 -0.03 4.98 -15.75
CA PHE A 50 -1.47 5.30 -15.80
C PHE A 50 -2.00 5.49 -17.22
N THR A 51 -1.22 6.06 -18.12
CA THR A 51 -1.65 6.28 -19.51
C THR A 51 -1.65 5.00 -20.34
N LYS A 52 -0.70 4.10 -20.09
CA LYS A 52 -0.48 2.89 -20.87
C LYS A 52 -0.04 1.72 -19.97
N PRO A 53 -0.91 1.24 -19.07
CA PRO A 53 -0.53 0.21 -18.09
C PRO A 53 -0.11 -1.10 -18.77
N LEU A 54 -0.74 -1.43 -19.89
CA LEU A 54 -0.44 -2.66 -20.62
C LEU A 54 0.91 -2.58 -21.33
N SER A 55 1.26 -1.49 -22.03
CA SER A 55 2.52 -1.37 -22.76
C SER A 55 3.66 -0.77 -21.92
N PHE A 56 3.45 -0.58 -20.62
CA PHE A 56 4.42 0.03 -19.71
C PHE A 56 5.80 -0.61 -19.83
N PHE A 57 5.89 -1.95 -19.79
CA PHE A 57 7.17 -2.66 -19.83
C PHE A 57 7.93 -2.52 -21.14
N SER A 58 7.23 -2.39 -22.27
CA SER A 58 7.86 -2.20 -23.57
C SER A 58 8.69 -0.91 -23.68
N GLU A 59 8.31 0.15 -22.95
CA GLU A 59 9.05 1.43 -22.96
C GLU A 59 10.36 1.39 -22.15
N PHE A 60 10.59 0.29 -21.41
CA PHE A 60 11.74 0.09 -20.53
C PHE A 60 12.66 -1.06 -20.96
N LYS A 61 12.29 -1.83 -21.99
CA LYS A 61 13.04 -3.01 -22.45
C LYS A 61 14.52 -2.75 -22.80
N GLU A 62 14.83 -1.55 -23.26
CA GLU A 62 16.19 -1.15 -23.68
C GLU A 62 16.86 -0.18 -22.69
N LYS A 63 16.21 0.15 -21.58
CA LYS A 63 16.72 1.09 -20.58
C LYS A 63 17.30 0.34 -19.39
N ASP A 64 18.19 0.99 -18.66
CA ASP A 64 18.63 0.49 -17.36
C ASP A 64 17.45 0.56 -16.37
N VAL A 65 16.84 -0.60 -16.10
CA VAL A 65 15.70 -0.74 -15.20
C VAL A 65 16.11 -1.00 -13.75
N LEU A 66 17.40 -1.19 -13.45
CA LEU A 66 17.83 -1.53 -12.09
C LEU A 66 17.52 -0.39 -11.11
N ARG A 67 17.88 0.85 -11.49
CA ARG A 67 17.62 2.04 -10.67
C ARG A 67 16.13 2.25 -10.37
N PRO A 68 15.21 2.30 -11.35
CA PRO A 68 13.79 2.45 -11.05
C PRO A 68 13.23 1.27 -10.26
N SER A 69 13.73 0.04 -10.47
CA SER A 69 13.31 -1.13 -9.70
C SER A 69 13.64 -1.03 -8.21
N ILE A 70 14.86 -0.58 -7.88
CA ILE A 70 15.27 -0.38 -6.47
C ILE A 70 14.43 0.73 -5.83
N VAL A 71 14.19 1.82 -6.57
CA VAL A 71 13.34 2.91 -6.10
C VAL A 71 11.91 2.41 -5.82
N LEU A 72 11.31 1.66 -6.75
CA LEU A 72 9.99 1.07 -6.57
C LEU A 72 9.96 0.08 -5.39
N LEU A 73 10.98 -0.76 -5.25
CA LEU A 73 11.09 -1.74 -4.15
C LEU A 73 11.06 -1.07 -2.77
N VAL A 74 11.63 0.13 -2.63
CA VAL A 74 11.66 0.86 -1.35
C VAL A 74 10.43 1.75 -1.18
N VAL A 75 10.09 2.54 -2.20
CA VAL A 75 9.04 3.56 -2.11
C VAL A 75 7.66 2.94 -2.06
N LEU A 76 7.40 1.90 -2.87
CA LEU A 76 6.07 1.33 -3.01
C LEU A 76 5.55 0.70 -1.70
N PRO A 77 6.35 -0.09 -0.95
CA PRO A 77 5.93 -0.60 0.37
C PRO A 77 5.69 0.49 1.41
N ILE A 78 6.47 1.56 1.41
CA ILE A 78 6.26 2.69 2.32
C ILE A 78 4.91 3.35 2.03
N ILE A 79 4.61 3.65 0.76
CA ILE A 79 3.32 4.21 0.35
C ILE A 79 2.18 3.26 0.73
N TYR A 80 2.35 1.96 0.47
CA TYR A 80 1.37 0.95 0.87
C TYR A 80 1.13 0.93 2.38
N GLY A 81 2.19 1.00 3.20
CA GLY A 81 2.07 1.08 4.65
C GLY A 81 1.25 2.29 5.12
N VAL A 82 1.46 3.46 4.51
CA VAL A 82 0.66 4.66 4.80
C VAL A 82 -0.81 4.45 4.43
N PHE A 83 -1.10 3.95 3.23
CA PHE A 83 -2.47 3.67 2.81
C PHE A 83 -3.13 2.55 3.63
N ASN A 84 -2.36 1.60 4.13
CA ASN A 84 -2.86 0.54 4.98
C ASN A 84 -3.35 1.07 6.34
N ILE A 85 -2.70 2.11 6.90
CA ILE A 85 -3.20 2.82 8.09
C ILE A 85 -4.57 3.44 7.80
N LEU A 86 -4.68 4.16 6.68
CA LEU A 86 -5.92 4.82 6.28
C LEU A 86 -7.04 3.82 6.04
N TYR A 87 -6.75 2.73 5.31
CA TYR A 87 -7.70 1.67 5.03
C TYR A 87 -8.19 0.99 6.32
N THR A 88 -7.26 0.62 7.22
CA THR A 88 -7.62 -0.02 8.49
C THR A 88 -8.47 0.90 9.37
N SER A 89 -8.11 2.19 9.43
CA SER A 89 -8.92 3.19 10.14
C SER A 89 -10.33 3.34 9.54
N ALA A 90 -10.44 3.34 8.21
CA ALA A 90 -11.72 3.38 7.51
C ALA A 90 -12.57 2.14 7.80
N VAL A 91 -11.96 0.94 7.80
CA VAL A 91 -12.64 -0.32 8.13
C VAL A 91 -13.16 -0.30 9.56
N ILE A 92 -12.33 0.07 10.55
CA ILE A 92 -12.74 0.16 11.96
C ILE A 92 -13.92 1.11 12.11
N ASN A 93 -13.82 2.31 11.53
CA ASN A 93 -14.90 3.29 11.57
C ASN A 93 -16.19 2.75 10.91
N SER A 94 -16.07 2.06 9.78
CA SER A 94 -17.21 1.43 9.12
C SER A 94 -17.86 0.34 9.98
N ILE A 95 -17.06 -0.46 10.69
CA ILE A 95 -17.56 -1.52 11.59
C ILE A 95 -18.29 -0.89 12.78
N VAL A 96 -17.70 0.11 13.44
CA VAL A 96 -18.33 0.82 14.56
C VAL A 96 -19.65 1.46 14.13
N ASN A 97 -19.68 2.07 12.95
CA ASN A 97 -20.90 2.64 12.38
C ASN A 97 -21.97 1.58 12.05
N MET A 98 -21.55 0.37 11.64
CA MET A 98 -22.47 -0.75 11.40
C MET A 98 -23.08 -1.25 12.71
N ILE A 99 -22.27 -1.41 13.76
CA ILE A 99 -22.74 -1.80 15.10
C ILE A 99 -23.74 -0.75 15.62
N GLY A 100 -23.44 0.54 15.50
CA GLY A 100 -24.35 1.62 15.90
C GLY A 100 -25.67 1.65 15.11
N LYS A 101 -25.71 1.09 13.89
CA LYS A 101 -26.92 0.97 13.07
C LYS A 101 -27.69 -0.33 13.30
N LEU A 102 -27.14 -1.28 14.06
CA LEU A 102 -27.76 -2.58 14.31
C LEU A 102 -29.18 -2.47 14.90
N PRO A 103 -29.47 -1.60 15.89
CA PRO A 103 -30.83 -1.45 16.41
C PRO A 103 -31.83 -1.00 15.34
N GLN A 104 -31.42 -0.12 14.42
CA GLN A 104 -32.27 0.31 13.30
C GLN A 104 -32.54 -0.84 12.33
N LEU A 105 -31.55 -1.71 12.07
CA LEU A 105 -31.74 -2.89 11.22
C LEU A 105 -32.71 -3.88 11.85
N LEU A 106 -32.61 -4.11 13.16
CA LEU A 106 -33.55 -4.95 13.91
C LEU A 106 -34.97 -4.35 13.95
N SER A 107 -35.10 -3.03 13.93
CA SER A 107 -36.42 -2.39 13.80
C SER A 107 -37.06 -2.64 12.43
N LYS A 108 -36.25 -2.71 11.37
CA LYS A 108 -36.73 -3.00 10.02
C LYS A 108 -37.20 -4.45 9.86
N THR A 109 -36.66 -5.38 10.64
CA THR A 109 -37.09 -6.79 10.65
C THR A 109 -38.30 -7.02 11.57
N GLY A 110 -38.79 -5.98 12.27
CA GLY A 110 -39.90 -6.09 13.22
C GLY A 110 -39.52 -6.67 14.58
N MET A 111 -38.22 -6.88 14.84
CA MET A 111 -37.73 -7.39 16.13
C MET A 111 -37.74 -6.33 17.24
N LEU A 112 -37.71 -5.05 16.87
CA LEU A 112 -37.80 -3.90 17.78
C LEU A 112 -38.81 -2.89 17.22
N SER A 113 -39.51 -2.19 18.10
CA SER A 113 -40.25 -1.00 17.67
C SER A 113 -39.29 0.13 17.28
N LYS A 114 -39.75 1.09 16.46
CA LYS A 114 -38.93 2.25 16.07
C LYS A 114 -38.45 3.09 17.26
N ALA A 115 -39.28 3.20 18.29
CA ALA A 115 -38.95 3.93 19.52
C ALA A 115 -37.86 3.22 20.31
N GLU A 116 -38.01 1.89 20.53
CA GLU A 116 -37.01 1.08 21.21
C GLU A 116 -35.67 1.07 20.46
N ALA A 117 -35.70 0.99 19.13
CA ALA A 117 -34.48 1.03 18.32
C ALA A 117 -33.72 2.36 18.42
N THR A 118 -34.44 3.48 18.51
CA THR A 118 -33.82 4.81 18.66
C THR A 118 -33.20 4.95 20.04
N LEU A 119 -33.88 4.47 21.08
CA LEU A 119 -33.39 4.48 22.45
C LEU A 119 -32.18 3.54 22.61
N ALA A 120 -32.26 2.33 22.06
CA ALA A 120 -31.17 1.36 22.04
C ALA A 120 -29.95 1.88 21.26
N GLN A 121 -30.16 2.60 20.17
CA GLN A 121 -29.05 3.24 19.45
C GLN A 121 -28.39 4.34 20.28
N ALA A 122 -29.18 5.20 20.94
CA ALA A 122 -28.64 6.27 21.78
C ALA A 122 -27.87 5.69 22.98
N SER A 123 -28.42 4.69 23.66
CA SER A 123 -27.77 4.03 24.79
C SER A 123 -26.50 3.29 24.37
N LEU A 124 -26.51 2.61 23.22
CA LEU A 124 -25.37 1.85 22.71
C LEU A 124 -24.24 2.79 22.27
N MET A 125 -24.54 3.93 21.64
CA MET A 125 -23.51 4.92 21.28
C MET A 125 -22.98 5.71 22.49
N GLN A 126 -23.73 5.77 23.59
CA GLN A 126 -23.31 6.41 24.84
C GLN A 126 -22.73 5.42 25.86
N SER A 127 -22.78 4.11 25.60
CA SER A 127 -22.30 3.13 26.56
C SER A 127 -20.78 3.25 26.71
N SER A 128 -20.33 3.16 27.97
CA SER A 128 -18.92 3.06 28.31
C SER A 128 -18.27 1.88 27.60
N GLU A 129 -19.03 0.83 27.29
CA GLU A 129 -18.56 -0.39 26.61
C GLU A 129 -18.28 -0.20 25.13
N VAL A 130 -19.10 0.54 24.39
CA VAL A 130 -18.82 0.87 22.98
C VAL A 130 -17.65 1.84 22.89
N THR A 131 -17.57 2.78 23.83
CA THR A 131 -16.43 3.70 23.95
C THR A 131 -15.16 2.93 24.33
N ALA A 132 -15.25 1.98 25.27
CA ALA A 132 -14.16 1.10 25.67
C ALA A 132 -13.73 0.20 24.52
N SER A 133 -14.68 -0.40 23.79
CA SER A 133 -14.41 -1.24 22.61
C SER A 133 -13.74 -0.45 21.50
N LYS A 134 -14.19 0.79 21.23
CA LYS A 134 -13.54 1.70 20.29
C LYS A 134 -12.13 2.05 20.74
N SER A 135 -11.95 2.36 22.02
CA SER A 135 -10.63 2.66 22.60
C SER A 135 -9.69 1.46 22.56
N MET A 136 -10.21 0.25 22.80
CA MET A 136 -9.50 -1.01 22.76
C MET A 136 -9.11 -1.37 21.33
N LEU A 137 -10.01 -1.18 20.36
CA LEU A 137 -9.71 -1.30 18.94
C LEU A 137 -8.60 -0.33 18.52
N HIS A 138 -8.66 0.92 18.98
CA HIS A 138 -7.60 1.89 18.72
C HIS A 138 -6.28 1.54 19.43
N SER A 139 -6.31 0.97 20.65
CA SER A 139 -5.10 0.61 21.39
C SER A 139 -4.45 -0.68 20.90
N LEU A 140 -5.24 -1.65 20.44
CA LEU A 140 -4.75 -2.90 19.82
C LEU A 140 -4.10 -2.64 18.46
N ILE A 141 -4.45 -1.52 17.83
CA ILE A 141 -4.08 -1.20 16.46
C ILE A 141 -3.27 0.10 16.50
N SER A 142 -2.03 0.01 16.98
CA SER A 142 -1.07 1.10 16.86
C SER A 142 -0.82 1.41 15.38
N ASN A 143 -0.96 2.68 14.99
CA ASN A 143 -0.68 3.12 13.61
C ASN A 143 0.73 2.69 13.16
N LYS A 144 1.69 2.67 14.10
CA LYS A 144 3.05 2.18 13.85
C LYS A 144 3.06 0.70 13.44
N ASP A 145 2.28 -0.14 14.13
CA ASP A 145 2.26 -1.57 13.86
C ASP A 145 1.52 -1.88 12.56
N ILE A 146 0.42 -1.19 12.26
CA ILE A 146 -0.26 -1.31 10.95
C ILE A 146 0.69 -0.93 9.81
N PHE A 147 1.39 0.19 9.98
CA PHE A 147 2.36 0.68 9.00
C PHE A 147 3.43 -0.36 8.75
N ILE A 148 4.14 -0.78 9.80
CA ILE A 148 5.24 -1.75 9.70
C ILE A 148 4.75 -3.08 9.11
N LYS A 149 3.61 -3.61 9.57
CA LYS A 149 3.01 -4.83 9.01
C LYS A 149 2.69 -4.66 7.53
N GLY A 150 2.13 -3.52 7.13
CA GLY A 150 1.85 -3.21 5.72
C GLY A 150 3.12 -3.19 4.86
N VAL A 151 4.16 -2.47 5.32
CA VAL A 151 5.46 -2.41 4.62
C VAL A 151 6.06 -3.81 4.46
N ILE A 152 6.15 -4.57 5.55
CA ILE A 152 6.71 -5.94 5.55
C ILE A 152 5.89 -6.87 4.67
N GLN A 153 4.56 -6.78 4.73
CA GLN A 153 3.66 -7.62 3.93
C GLN A 153 3.89 -7.41 2.44
N LEU A 154 3.94 -6.16 1.96
CA LEU A 154 4.16 -5.92 0.53
C LEU A 154 5.58 -6.34 0.11
N LEU A 155 6.59 -6.05 0.91
CA LEU A 155 7.97 -6.49 0.65
C LEU A 155 8.07 -8.02 0.53
N LEU A 156 7.46 -8.75 1.47
CA LEU A 156 7.46 -10.21 1.47
C LEU A 156 6.79 -10.75 0.21
N ILE A 157 5.64 -10.20 -0.18
CA ILE A 157 4.93 -10.61 -1.39
C ILE A 157 5.76 -10.33 -2.65
N ILE A 158 6.42 -9.17 -2.74
CA ILE A 158 7.33 -8.82 -3.85
C ILE A 158 8.50 -9.82 -3.90
N ILE A 159 9.19 -10.04 -2.78
CA ILE A 159 10.34 -10.95 -2.72
C ILE A 159 9.92 -12.36 -3.10
N LEU A 160 8.81 -12.85 -2.54
CA LEU A 160 8.31 -14.18 -2.81
C LEU A 160 7.98 -14.37 -4.29
N THR A 161 7.26 -13.42 -4.88
CA THR A 161 6.91 -13.45 -6.31
C THR A 161 8.15 -13.40 -7.19
N GLY A 162 9.16 -12.60 -6.81
CA GLY A 162 10.44 -12.55 -7.50
C GLY A 162 11.22 -13.86 -7.44
N VAL A 163 11.28 -14.50 -6.27
CA VAL A 163 11.93 -15.81 -6.12
C VAL A 163 11.23 -16.87 -6.97
N VAL A 164 9.89 -16.96 -6.90
CA VAL A 164 9.13 -17.92 -7.71
C VAL A 164 9.30 -17.63 -9.20
N LEU A 165 9.26 -16.36 -9.62
CA LEU A 165 9.47 -15.97 -11.00
C LEU A 165 10.90 -16.27 -11.50
N LEU A 166 11.93 -16.11 -10.67
CA LEU A 166 13.30 -16.50 -11.01
C LEU A 166 13.42 -18.01 -11.24
N ILE A 167 12.81 -18.82 -10.38
CA ILE A 167 12.79 -20.28 -10.53
C ILE A 167 12.06 -20.67 -11.83
N LEU A 168 10.88 -20.09 -12.07
CA LEU A 168 10.11 -20.36 -13.29
C LEU A 168 10.83 -19.86 -14.55
N ASN A 169 11.53 -18.72 -14.48
CA ASN A 169 12.35 -18.22 -15.58
C ASN A 169 13.50 -19.19 -15.90
N ALA A 170 14.14 -19.77 -14.89
CA ALA A 170 15.20 -20.75 -15.07
C ALA A 170 14.67 -22.08 -15.67
N VAL A 171 13.53 -22.57 -15.15
CA VAL A 171 12.98 -23.89 -15.52
C VAL A 171 12.17 -23.85 -16.82
N VAL A 172 11.28 -22.88 -16.98
CA VAL A 172 10.30 -22.81 -18.08
C VAL A 172 10.81 -21.94 -19.23
N LEU A 173 11.34 -20.76 -18.90
CA LEU A 173 11.77 -19.77 -19.91
C LEU A 173 13.25 -19.90 -20.31
N LYS A 174 14.00 -20.83 -19.70
CA LYS A 174 15.43 -21.05 -19.97
C LYS A 174 16.28 -19.77 -19.84
N ASN A 175 16.00 -18.96 -18.82
CA ASN A 175 16.68 -17.70 -18.52
C ASN A 175 16.55 -16.62 -19.61
N LYS A 176 15.43 -16.56 -20.33
CA LYS A 176 15.16 -15.51 -21.32
C LYS A 176 15.00 -14.12 -20.72
N ILE A 177 14.51 -14.02 -19.48
CA ILE A 177 14.36 -12.74 -18.78
C ILE A 177 15.62 -12.48 -17.95
N LYS A 178 16.19 -11.27 -18.05
CA LYS A 178 17.34 -10.87 -17.23
C LYS A 178 16.93 -10.68 -15.77
N LYS A 179 17.88 -10.75 -14.83
CA LYS A 179 17.57 -10.66 -13.39
C LYS A 179 17.04 -9.27 -13.00
N GLU A 180 17.58 -8.23 -13.62
CA GLU A 180 17.17 -6.84 -13.43
C GLU A 180 15.72 -6.64 -13.92
N ASP A 181 15.38 -7.24 -15.06
CA ASP A 181 14.03 -7.22 -15.62
C ASP A 181 13.03 -7.96 -14.72
N VAL A 182 13.42 -9.09 -14.11
CA VAL A 182 12.56 -9.80 -13.15
C VAL A 182 12.23 -8.91 -11.95
N LEU A 183 13.22 -8.22 -11.39
CA LEU A 183 12.98 -7.30 -10.27
C LEU A 183 12.04 -6.15 -10.67
N PHE A 184 12.23 -5.60 -11.87
CA PHE A 184 11.37 -4.54 -12.41
C PHE A 184 9.93 -5.02 -12.61
N ILE A 185 9.75 -6.17 -13.27
CA ILE A 185 8.45 -6.80 -13.50
C ILE A 185 7.70 -6.94 -12.18
N VAL A 186 8.34 -7.53 -11.18
CA VAL A 186 7.67 -7.86 -9.92
C VAL A 186 7.31 -6.60 -9.16
N THR A 187 8.24 -5.65 -9.03
CA THR A 187 7.99 -4.39 -8.29
C THR A 187 6.91 -3.53 -8.95
N ALA A 188 6.97 -3.35 -10.27
CA ALA A 188 5.96 -2.58 -11.01
C ALA A 188 4.58 -3.25 -11.02
N SER A 189 4.52 -4.58 -10.92
CA SER A 189 3.26 -5.32 -10.91
C SER A 189 2.38 -5.03 -9.70
N TYR A 190 2.94 -4.52 -8.60
CA TYR A 190 2.15 -4.19 -7.40
C TYR A 190 1.66 -2.74 -7.34
N ILE A 191 1.95 -1.92 -8.35
CA ILE A 191 1.45 -0.54 -8.43
C ILE A 191 -0.10 -0.50 -8.35
N PRO A 192 -0.87 -1.32 -9.10
CA PRO A 192 -2.33 -1.35 -8.99
C PRO A 192 -2.83 -1.68 -7.60
N MET A 193 -2.20 -2.65 -6.93
CA MET A 193 -2.58 -3.03 -5.58
C MET A 193 -2.44 -1.86 -4.60
N VAL A 194 -1.32 -1.12 -4.63
CA VAL A 194 -1.12 0.04 -3.76
C VAL A 194 -2.17 1.13 -4.02
N LEU A 195 -2.46 1.40 -5.29
CA LEU A 195 -3.48 2.37 -5.68
C LEU A 195 -4.89 1.94 -5.28
N SER A 196 -5.19 0.64 -5.41
CA SER A 196 -6.46 0.08 -4.97
C SER A 196 -6.63 0.15 -3.45
N VAL A 197 -5.59 0.02 -2.63
CA VAL A 197 -5.70 0.26 -1.18
C VAL A 197 -6.04 1.72 -0.89
N ALA A 198 -5.40 2.66 -1.61
CA ALA A 198 -5.73 4.08 -1.48
C ALA A 198 -7.21 4.35 -1.84
N ALA A 199 -7.66 3.87 -2.99
CA ALA A 199 -9.05 4.03 -3.43
C ALA A 199 -10.04 3.32 -2.49
N ALA A 200 -9.72 2.10 -2.06
CA ALA A 200 -10.54 1.34 -1.12
C ALA A 200 -10.66 2.07 0.22
N SER A 201 -9.60 2.72 0.72
CA SER A 201 -9.66 3.49 1.97
C SER A 201 -10.72 4.59 1.95
N LEU A 202 -10.87 5.28 0.81
CA LEU A 202 -11.88 6.32 0.63
C LEU A 202 -13.29 5.71 0.50
N VAL A 203 -13.43 4.65 -0.29
CA VAL A 203 -14.73 4.04 -0.58
C VAL A 203 -15.27 3.26 0.63
N THR A 204 -14.41 2.66 1.45
CA THR A 204 -14.79 1.96 2.68
C THR A 204 -15.49 2.88 3.69
N LEU A 205 -15.21 4.19 3.68
CA LEU A 205 -15.94 5.16 4.51
C LEU A 205 -17.44 5.22 4.17
N ILE A 206 -17.80 4.90 2.92
CA ILE A 206 -19.17 4.87 2.42
C ILE A 206 -19.74 3.45 2.52
N SER A 207 -18.97 2.45 2.08
CA SER A 207 -19.40 1.05 2.03
C SER A 207 -18.21 0.10 2.07
N ILE A 208 -18.16 -0.72 3.11
CA ILE A 208 -17.13 -1.75 3.28
C ILE A 208 -17.12 -2.76 2.12
N SER A 209 -18.30 -3.15 1.62
CA SER A 209 -18.42 -4.12 0.52
C SER A 209 -17.82 -3.59 -0.78
N PHE A 210 -18.05 -2.31 -1.10
CA PHE A 210 -17.44 -1.69 -2.28
C PHE A 210 -15.92 -1.51 -2.10
N GLY A 211 -15.46 -1.17 -0.89
CA GLY A 211 -14.03 -1.12 -0.60
C GLY A 211 -13.33 -2.47 -0.82
N LEU A 212 -13.94 -3.58 -0.36
CA LEU A 212 -13.43 -4.93 -0.60
C LEU A 212 -13.39 -5.29 -2.10
N PHE A 213 -14.40 -4.88 -2.86
CA PHE A 213 -14.42 -5.10 -4.31
C PHE A 213 -13.27 -4.36 -5.02
N ILE A 214 -12.94 -3.14 -4.60
CA ILE A 214 -11.80 -2.37 -5.14
C ILE A 214 -10.46 -3.02 -4.79
N LEU A 215 -10.33 -3.58 -3.57
CA LEU A 215 -9.14 -4.35 -3.24
C LEU A 215 -8.99 -5.59 -4.12
N ALA A 216 -10.07 -6.34 -4.30
CA ALA A 216 -10.07 -7.52 -5.16
C ALA A 216 -9.68 -7.19 -6.61
N SER A 217 -10.22 -6.09 -7.16
CA SER A 217 -9.84 -5.63 -8.50
C SER A 217 -8.37 -5.21 -8.59
N GLY A 218 -7.82 -4.59 -7.54
CA GLY A 218 -6.40 -4.26 -7.45
C GLY A 218 -5.47 -5.48 -7.51
N TYR A 219 -5.85 -6.55 -6.83
CA TYR A 219 -5.14 -7.83 -6.93
C TYR A 219 -5.17 -8.40 -8.35
N ILE A 220 -6.34 -8.41 -8.99
CA ILE A 220 -6.50 -8.90 -10.37
C ILE A 220 -5.64 -8.07 -11.34
N LEU A 221 -5.69 -6.74 -11.24
CA LEU A 221 -4.88 -5.85 -12.08
C LEU A 221 -3.37 -6.04 -11.87
N SER A 222 -2.95 -6.36 -10.64
CA SER A 222 -1.55 -6.66 -10.35
C SER A 222 -1.09 -7.93 -11.07
N PHE A 223 -1.93 -8.97 -11.10
CA PHE A 223 -1.66 -10.19 -11.88
C PHE A 223 -1.64 -9.94 -13.39
N ILE A 224 -2.54 -9.10 -13.91
CA ILE A 224 -2.55 -8.72 -15.33
C ILE A 224 -1.26 -7.97 -15.69
N THR A 225 -0.81 -7.07 -14.81
CA THR A 225 0.44 -6.32 -14.99
C THR A 225 1.65 -7.26 -14.98
N LEU A 226 1.67 -8.23 -14.07
CA LEU A 226 2.69 -9.27 -13.98
C LEU A 226 2.77 -10.12 -15.25
N TYR A 227 1.62 -10.61 -15.74
CA TYR A 227 1.53 -11.32 -17.01
C TYR A 227 2.05 -10.49 -18.18
N SER A 228 1.64 -9.21 -18.25
CA SER A 228 2.06 -8.29 -19.32
C SER A 228 3.58 -8.07 -19.31
N GLY A 229 4.18 -7.90 -18.13
CA GLY A 229 5.62 -7.73 -17.98
C GLY A 229 6.41 -8.95 -18.41
N ILE A 230 6.00 -10.15 -17.97
CA ILE A 230 6.64 -11.40 -18.38
C ILE A 230 6.52 -11.59 -19.89
N ARG A 231 5.34 -11.36 -20.47
CA ARG A 231 5.11 -11.50 -21.92
C ARG A 231 6.01 -10.56 -22.74
N GLN A 232 6.08 -9.28 -22.37
CA GLN A 232 6.78 -8.27 -23.16
C GLN A 232 8.30 -8.40 -23.08
N LEU A 233 8.83 -8.81 -21.93
CA LEU A 233 10.28 -8.89 -21.70
C LEU A 233 10.86 -10.27 -22.01
N SER A 234 10.07 -11.34 -22.09
CA SER A 234 10.54 -12.67 -22.49
C SER A 234 10.52 -12.95 -23.99
N GLU A 235 9.78 -12.16 -24.78
CA GLU A 235 9.49 -12.42 -26.21
C GLU A 235 8.97 -13.86 -26.49
N GLU A 236 8.36 -14.51 -25.50
CA GLU A 236 7.86 -15.88 -25.64
C GLU A 236 6.43 -15.95 -26.16
N THR A 237 6.05 -17.14 -26.64
CA THR A 237 4.68 -17.39 -27.07
C THR A 237 3.70 -17.25 -25.89
N ASN A 238 2.46 -16.88 -26.22
CA ASN A 238 1.41 -16.67 -25.22
C ASN A 238 1.20 -17.91 -24.35
N ASP A 239 1.32 -19.11 -24.91
CA ASP A 239 1.04 -20.38 -24.22
C ASP A 239 2.02 -20.65 -23.07
N LYS A 240 3.33 -20.45 -23.29
CA LYS A 240 4.32 -20.65 -22.21
C LYS A 240 4.18 -19.60 -21.11
N THR A 241 3.92 -18.35 -21.49
CA THR A 241 3.70 -17.27 -20.53
C THR A 241 2.46 -17.52 -19.68
N PHE A 242 1.39 -18.02 -20.31
CA PHE A 242 0.16 -18.39 -19.62
C PHE A 242 0.37 -19.56 -18.64
N MET A 243 1.03 -20.63 -19.07
CA MET A 243 1.39 -21.75 -18.19
C MET A 243 2.23 -21.29 -17.00
N LEU A 244 3.21 -20.41 -17.23
CA LEU A 244 4.02 -19.83 -16.17
C LEU A 244 3.16 -19.06 -15.15
N MET A 245 2.22 -18.24 -15.63
CA MET A 245 1.30 -17.53 -14.73
C MET A 245 0.42 -18.46 -13.91
N ILE A 246 -0.05 -19.57 -14.47
CA ILE A 246 -0.82 -20.56 -13.72
C ILE A 246 0.03 -21.12 -12.57
N PHE A 247 1.26 -21.56 -12.84
CA PHE A 247 2.15 -22.08 -11.79
C PHE A 247 2.48 -21.02 -10.75
N LEU A 248 2.78 -19.79 -11.18
CA LEU A 248 3.06 -18.66 -10.31
C LEU A 248 1.87 -18.39 -9.37
N PHE A 249 0.65 -18.35 -9.92
CA PHE A 249 -0.57 -18.14 -9.16
C PHE A 249 -0.83 -19.26 -8.15
N LEU A 250 -0.69 -20.53 -8.55
CA LEU A 250 -0.91 -21.68 -7.66
C LEU A 250 0.09 -21.69 -6.50
N ILE A 251 1.37 -21.46 -6.77
CA ILE A 251 2.43 -21.45 -5.76
C ILE A 251 2.22 -20.26 -4.79
N ILE A 252 2.02 -19.06 -5.31
CA ILE A 252 1.80 -17.87 -4.47
C ILE A 252 0.54 -18.03 -3.62
N SER A 253 -0.56 -18.54 -4.21
CA SER A 253 -1.81 -18.75 -3.48
C SER A 253 -1.67 -19.78 -2.37
N ALA A 254 -0.96 -20.89 -2.62
CA ALA A 254 -0.69 -21.90 -1.60
C ALA A 254 0.13 -21.33 -0.44
N LEU A 255 1.19 -20.56 -0.73
CA LEU A 255 2.03 -19.94 0.29
C LEU A 255 1.28 -18.86 1.08
N LEU A 256 0.51 -18.02 0.41
CA LEU A 256 -0.34 -17.02 1.06
C LEU A 256 -1.40 -17.66 1.96
N SER A 257 -2.02 -18.76 1.53
CA SER A 257 -3.01 -19.48 2.33
C SER A 257 -2.43 -19.98 3.66
N ILE A 258 -1.20 -20.51 3.63
CA ILE A 258 -0.49 -20.94 4.84
C ILE A 258 -0.23 -19.75 5.76
N CYS A 259 0.22 -18.61 5.22
CA CYS A 259 0.46 -17.40 5.99
C CYS A 259 -0.83 -16.84 6.62
N VAL A 260 -1.91 -16.76 5.82
CA VAL A 260 -3.22 -16.25 6.25
C VAL A 260 -3.81 -17.12 7.35
N THR A 261 -3.73 -18.45 7.23
CA THR A 261 -4.27 -19.36 8.24
C THR A 261 -3.60 -19.15 9.61
N LYS A 262 -2.27 -19.05 9.64
CA LYS A 262 -1.52 -18.76 10.88
C LYS A 262 -1.87 -17.40 11.48
N TYR A 263 -2.08 -16.39 10.64
CA TYR A 263 -2.46 -15.06 11.08
C TYR A 263 -3.88 -15.01 11.65
N ILE A 264 -4.83 -15.68 10.97
CA ILE A 264 -6.22 -15.80 11.41
C ILE A 264 -6.29 -16.53 12.74
N GLU A 265 -5.56 -17.63 12.90
CA GLU A 265 -5.50 -18.39 14.16
C GLU A 265 -5.02 -17.51 15.33
N ALA A 266 -3.92 -16.77 15.14
CA ALA A 266 -3.43 -15.82 16.15
C ALA A 266 -4.46 -14.72 16.47
N SER A 267 -5.19 -14.23 15.47
CA SER A 267 -6.20 -13.19 15.64
C SER A 267 -7.45 -13.71 16.37
N PHE A 268 -7.91 -14.93 16.07
CA PHE A 268 -9.05 -15.55 16.76
C PHE A 268 -8.76 -15.77 18.24
N VAL A 269 -7.53 -16.18 18.60
CA VAL A 269 -7.13 -16.32 20.00
C VAL A 269 -7.22 -14.98 20.74
N GLN A 270 -6.84 -13.88 20.09
CA GLN A 270 -6.98 -12.53 20.65
C GLN A 270 -8.45 -12.11 20.76
N ILE A 271 -9.25 -12.28 19.70
CA ILE A 271 -10.67 -11.91 19.68
C ILE A 271 -11.47 -12.68 20.73
N LYS A 272 -11.18 -13.96 20.94
CA LYS A 272 -11.83 -14.76 21.98
C LYS A 272 -11.67 -14.10 23.37
N GLY A 273 -10.46 -13.64 23.69
CA GLY A 273 -10.21 -12.92 24.95
C GLY A 273 -10.96 -11.58 25.07
N ILE A 274 -11.39 -10.97 23.96
CA ILE A 274 -12.22 -9.75 23.94
C ILE A 274 -13.71 -10.08 24.04
N MET A 275 -14.15 -11.20 23.47
CA MET A 275 -15.55 -11.60 23.48
C MET A 275 -15.99 -12.19 24.83
N ASP A 276 -15.09 -12.80 25.59
CA ASP A 276 -15.42 -13.41 26.88
C ASP A 276 -16.09 -12.41 27.85
N PRO A 277 -15.57 -11.16 28.06
CA PRO A 277 -16.26 -10.15 28.86
C PRO A 277 -17.61 -9.67 28.31
N ILE A 278 -17.78 -9.62 26.99
CA ILE A 278 -19.04 -9.15 26.35
C ILE A 278 -20.14 -10.20 26.53
N LYS A 279 -19.77 -11.48 26.52
CA LYS A 279 -20.71 -12.58 26.77
C LYS A 279 -21.28 -12.52 28.19
N ASP A 280 -20.51 -12.07 29.16
CA ASP A 280 -20.96 -11.91 30.55
C ASP A 280 -21.91 -10.70 30.74
N PHE A 281 -21.97 -9.79 29.76
CA PHE A 281 -22.87 -8.63 29.76
C PHE A 281 -24.24 -8.89 29.12
N LEU A 282 -24.33 -9.85 28.20
CA LEU A 282 -25.55 -10.27 27.49
C LEU A 282 -26.31 -11.38 28.23
#